data_AF-A0AAN6G7D8-F1
#
_entry.id   AF-A0AAN6G7D8-F1
#
_cell.length_a   1.000
_cell.length_b   1.000
_cell.length_c   1.000
_cell.angle_alpha   90.00
_cell.angle_beta   90.00
_cell.angle_gamma   90.00
#
_symmetry.space_group_name_H-M   'P 1'
#
loop_
_entity.id
_entity.type
_entity.pdbx_description
1 polymer ?
#
loop_
_entity_poly.entity_id
_entity_poly.type
_entity_poly.pdbx_seq_one_letter_code
_entity_poly.pdbx_strand_id
1 'polypeptide(L)' 'MPPKKTKSTTTKAAAGGKKPSPYNVYMKSALAKLKVEKPDIDHKARFKLAAENWKNDPSNPKRGQ' A
#
# COMPACT_ATOMS: atom_id res chain seq x y z
N MET A 1 -7.09 -28.70 17.11
CA MET A 1 -6.20 -27.67 16.52
C MET A 1 -7.09 -26.54 15.97
N PRO A 2 -7.04 -25.29 16.47
CA PRO A 2 -7.89 -24.25 15.91
C PRO A 2 -7.21 -23.60 14.69
N PRO A 3 -7.87 -23.54 13.51
CA PRO A 3 -7.42 -22.70 12.43
C PRO A 3 -7.72 -21.25 12.79
N LYS A 4 -6.72 -20.50 13.25
CA LYS A 4 -6.85 -19.05 13.47
C LYS A 4 -6.86 -18.34 12.11
N LYS A 5 -8.09 -18.14 11.61
CA LYS A 5 -8.53 -17.25 10.53
C LYS A 5 -7.62 -16.03 10.32
N THR A 6 -6.84 -16.00 9.25
CA THR A 6 -6.28 -14.77 8.68
C THR A 6 -7.27 -14.19 7.66
N LYS A 7 -8.42 -13.71 8.14
CA LYS A 7 -9.37 -12.94 7.32
C LYS A 7 -9.05 -11.46 7.44
N SER A 8 -7.97 -11.02 6.79
CA SER A 8 -7.64 -9.60 6.64
C SER A 8 -8.20 -9.07 5.33
N THR A 9 -9.52 -9.08 5.19
CA THR A 9 -10.20 -8.36 4.11
C THR A 9 -11.58 -7.99 4.60
N THR A 10 -11.81 -6.67 4.70
CA THR A 10 -13.01 -5.94 4.25
C THR A 10 -13.12 -4.64 5.04
N THR A 11 -12.55 -3.59 4.44
CA THR A 11 -13.20 -2.29 4.21
C THR A 11 -14.37 -1.93 5.12
N LYS A 12 -14.09 -1.17 6.19
CA LYS A 12 -15.07 -0.23 6.73
C LYS A 12 -14.95 1.07 5.94
N ALA A 13 -15.78 1.21 4.91
CA ALA A 13 -16.12 2.50 4.35
C ALA A 13 -16.83 3.31 5.45
N ALA A 14 -16.09 4.14 6.16
CA ALA A 14 -16.66 5.17 7.01
C ALA A 14 -16.84 6.41 6.13
N ALA A 15 -18.10 6.65 5.75
CA ALA A 15 -18.59 7.93 5.26
C ALA A 15 -18.06 9.05 6.18
N GLY A 16 -17.30 10.00 5.61
CA GLY A 16 -16.63 11.10 6.32
C GLY A 16 -15.09 11.12 6.22
N GLY A 17 -14.47 10.17 5.51
CA GLY A 17 -13.01 10.06 5.41
C GLY A 17 -12.36 11.19 4.61
N LYS A 18 -11.42 11.92 5.25
CA LYS A 18 -10.53 12.91 4.63
C LYS A 18 -9.97 12.38 3.31
N LYS A 19 -9.86 13.24 2.28
CA LYS A 19 -9.27 12.91 0.97
C LYS A 19 -7.97 12.12 1.19
N PRO A 20 -7.81 10.93 0.60
CA PRO A 20 -6.62 10.13 0.80
C PRO A 20 -5.40 10.96 0.37
N SER A 21 -4.40 11.04 1.25
CA SER A 21 -3.11 11.68 0.92
C SER A 21 -2.52 11.04 -0.34
N PRO A 22 -1.79 11.80 -1.20
CA PRO A 22 -1.11 11.27 -2.38
C PRO A 22 -0.31 9.99 -2.07
N TYR A 23 0.32 9.94 -0.89
CA TYR A 23 1.03 8.75 -0.41
C TYR A 23 0.14 7.51 -0.35
N ASN A 24 -1.06 7.62 0.22
CA ASN A 24 -1.96 6.48 0.37
C ASN A 24 -2.54 6.03 -0.97
N VAL A 25 -2.77 6.96 -1.90
CA VAL A 25 -3.21 6.64 -3.27
C VAL A 25 -2.12 5.86 -4.00
N TYR A 26 -0.89 6.34 -3.91
CA TYR A 26 0.26 5.66 -4.50
C TYR A 26 0.51 4.30 -3.87
N MET A 27 0.52 4.19 -2.53
CA MET A 27 0.76 2.93 -1.83
C MET A 27 -0.19 1.84 -2.30
N LYS A 28 -1.48 2.15 -2.47
CA LYS A 28 -2.46 1.19 -3.00
C LYS A 28 -2.10 0.73 -4.42
N SER A 29 -1.73 1.65 -5.30
CA SER A 29 -1.35 1.34 -6.69
C SER A 29 -0.04 0.54 -6.76
N ALA A 30 0.98 0.97 -6.02
CA ALA A 30 2.28 0.32 -5.96
C ALA A 30 2.19 -1.09 -5.37
N LEU A 31 1.42 -1.29 -4.29
CA LEU A 31 1.17 -2.62 -3.72
C LEU A 31 0.41 -3.52 -4.69
N ALA A 32 -0.56 -2.98 -5.44
CA ALA A 32 -1.28 -3.76 -6.45
C ALA A 32 -0.34 -4.23 -7.57
N LYS A 33 0.54 -3.36 -8.06
CA LYS A 33 1.58 -3.70 -9.05
C LYS A 33 2.56 -4.74 -8.51
N LEU A 34 3.13 -4.50 -7.32
CA LEU A 34 4.08 -5.41 -6.68
C LEU A 34 3.46 -6.76 -6.32
N LYS A 35 2.14 -6.82 -6.08
CA LYS A 35 1.46 -8.09 -5.86
C LYS A 35 1.41 -8.95 -7.13
N VAL A 36 1.26 -8.34 -8.29
CA VAL A 36 1.22 -9.03 -9.57
C VAL A 36 2.64 -9.37 -10.04
N GLU A 37 3.57 -8.44 -9.88
CA GLU A 37 4.96 -8.59 -10.35
C GLU A 37 5.79 -9.49 -9.43
N LYS A 38 5.60 -9.35 -8.11
CA LYS A 38 6.30 -10.14 -7.09
C LYS A 38 5.31 -10.78 -6.11
N PRO A 39 4.54 -11.78 -6.56
CA PRO A 39 3.60 -12.51 -5.71
C PRO A 39 4.29 -13.38 -4.64
N ASP A 40 5.60 -13.57 -4.75
CA ASP A 40 6.39 -14.47 -3.89
C ASP A 40 6.95 -13.81 -2.62
N ILE A 41 7.27 -12.51 -2.66
CA ILE A 41 7.85 -11.79 -1.51
C ILE A 41 6.77 -11.38 -0.49
N ASP A 42 7.08 -11.31 0.80
CA ASP A 42 6.07 -10.92 1.82
C ASP A 42 5.46 -9.51 1.57
N HIS A 43 4.20 -9.29 1.95
CA HIS A 43 3.51 -8.00 1.90
C HIS A 43 4.34 -6.89 2.55
N LYS A 44 5.03 -7.19 3.66
CA LYS A 44 5.91 -6.23 4.34
C LYS A 44 7.09 -5.80 3.46
N ALA A 45 7.67 -6.71 2.68
CA ALA A 45 8.74 -6.42 1.74
C ALA A 45 8.21 -5.57 0.57
N ARG A 46 7.04 -5.91 0.00
CA ARG A 46 6.38 -5.12 -1.04
C ARG A 46 6.08 -3.71 -0.57
N PHE A 47 5.62 -3.56 0.68
CA PHE A 47 5.32 -2.26 1.27
C PHE A 47 6.57 -1.40 1.44
N LYS A 48 7.68 -1.98 1.93
CA LYS A 48 8.97 -1.27 2.02
C LYS A 48 9.44 -0.80 0.65
N LEU A 49 9.40 -1.69 -0.35
CA LEU A 49 9.84 -1.39 -1.70
C LEU A 49 8.97 -0.30 -2.34
N ALA A 50 7.65 -0.37 -2.16
CA ALA A 50 6.75 0.71 -2.54
C ALA A 50 7.09 2.03 -1.82
N ALA A 51 7.37 2.01 -0.52
CA ALA A 51 7.73 3.21 0.25
C ALA A 51 9.06 3.82 -0.17
N GLU A 52 10.03 3.02 -0.58
CA GLU A 52 11.28 3.48 -1.17
C GLU A 52 11.03 4.11 -2.55
N ASN A 53 10.24 3.44 -3.40
CA ASN A 53 9.85 3.99 -4.70
C ASN A 53 9.03 5.28 -4.58
N TRP A 54 8.21 5.42 -3.54
CA TRP A 54 7.43 6.65 -3.28
C TRP A 54 8.31 7.88 -3.13
N LYS A 55 9.50 7.76 -2.51
CA LYS A 55 10.44 8.88 -2.35
C LYS A 55 10.83 9.50 -3.70
N ASN A 56 10.89 8.65 -4.74
CA ASN A 56 11.26 9.03 -6.10
C ASN A 56 10.04 9.36 -6.98
N ASP A 57 8.82 9.07 -6.52
CA ASP A 57 7.61 9.21 -7.34
C ASP A 57 7.25 10.69 -7.59
N PRO A 58 6.85 11.05 -8.83
CA PRO A 58 6.43 12.42 -9.17
C PRO A 58 5.20 12.91 -8.41
N SER A 59 4.37 12.01 -7.89
CA SER A 59 3.19 12.38 -7.10
C SER A 59 3.53 12.69 -5.65
N ASN A 60 4.79 12.52 -5.22
CA ASN A 60 5.24 12.85 -3.89
C ASN A 60 5.55 14.36 -3.80
N PRO A 61 4.75 15.16 -3.08
CA PRO A 61 4.98 16.60 -2.94
C PRO A 61 6.27 16.95 -2.18
N LYS A 62 6.94 15.96 -1.55
CA LYS A 62 8.26 16.10 -0.93
C LYS A 62 9.43 15.70 -1.84
N ARG A 63 9.20 15.35 -3.11
CA ARG A 63 10.28 15.04 -4.05
C ARG A 63 10.98 16.35 -4.43
N GLY A 64 11.94 16.75 -3.61
CA GLY A 64 12.71 17.99 -3.78
C GLY A 64 12.71 18.94 -2.58
N GLN A 65 12.25 18.51 -1.39
CA GLN A 65 12.46 19.25 -0.14
C GLN A 65 13.56 18.63 0.71
#